data_AF-A0A397EHM9-F1
#
_entry.id   AF-A0A397EHM9-F1
#
_cell.length_a   1.000
_cell.length_b   1.000
_cell.length_c   1.000
_cell.angle_alpha   90.00
_cell.angle_beta   90.00
_cell.angle_gamma   90.00
#
_symmetry.space_group_name_H-M   'P 1'
#
loop_
_entity.id
_entity.type
_entity.pdbx_description
1 polymer ?
#
loop_
_entity_poly.entity_id
_entity_poly.type
_entity_poly.pdbx_seq_one_letter_code
_entity_poly.pdbx_strand_id
1 'polypeptide(L)'
;DNDPSDVRDDTDIGSDNGYGRTAPQGWNALALPQPPTFWGSTKVERRTFMREYQKYLGQINALQCNGSRPFAITVSACMGPFSKRRIALFDLNCDHHFITSDEWVTWFKSAFEEDLQDLDVLKQRLQRAIRFDTKILDAESRVGRMLDELSR
;
A
#
# COMPACT_ATOMS: atom_id res chain seq x y z
N ASP A 1 85.90 40.25 7.09
CA ASP A 1 84.55 39.91 7.61
C ASP A 1 83.84 39.15 6.50
N ASN A 2 83.94 37.82 6.37
CA ASN A 2 83.79 36.73 7.36
C ASN A 2 82.32 36.42 7.68
N ASP A 3 81.70 35.52 6.89
CA ASP A 3 80.91 34.37 7.41
C ASP A 3 80.60 33.35 6.27
N PRO A 4 80.95 32.06 6.41
CA PRO A 4 80.40 30.96 5.62
C PRO A 4 79.64 29.94 6.51
N SER A 5 78.33 30.14 6.64
CA SER A 5 77.31 29.25 7.25
C SER A 5 76.06 29.28 6.35
N ASP A 6 75.21 28.27 6.16
CA ASP A 6 74.90 26.96 6.77
C ASP A 6 74.59 25.99 5.58
N VAL A 7 74.86 24.68 5.52
CA VAL A 7 74.87 23.56 6.48
C VAL A 7 73.48 23.13 6.98
N ARG A 8 72.94 22.07 6.34
CA ARG A 8 71.86 21.16 6.80
C ARG A 8 70.43 21.77 6.77
N ASP A 9 69.35 20.97 6.72
CA ASP A 9 69.21 19.57 7.13
C ASP A 9 68.28 18.75 6.21
N ASP A 10 68.55 17.44 6.11
CA ASP A 10 67.65 16.47 5.47
C ASP A 10 66.49 16.16 6.44
N THR A 11 65.37 16.87 6.32
CA THR A 11 64.21 16.64 7.19
C THR A 11 63.43 15.40 6.76
N ASP A 12 63.79 14.28 7.37
CA ASP A 12 62.95 13.09 7.55
C ASP A 12 61.55 13.49 8.08
N ILE A 13 60.52 13.38 7.25
CA ILE A 13 59.12 13.53 7.68
C ILE A 13 58.59 12.14 8.05
N GLY A 14 58.73 11.85 9.34
CA GLY A 14 58.45 10.55 9.92
C GLY A 14 57.03 10.03 9.71
N SER A 15 56.95 8.70 9.65
CA SER A 15 55.69 7.95 9.61
C SER A 15 55.04 7.87 11.01
N ASP A 16 54.05 8.72 11.27
CA ASP A 16 53.18 8.69 12.47
C ASP A 16 51.83 9.41 12.18
N ASN A 17 50.63 8.94 12.54
CA ASN A 17 50.17 7.62 13.02
C ASN A 17 48.77 7.30 12.41
N GLY A 18 48.04 6.31 12.93
CA GLY A 18 46.79 5.79 12.40
C GLY A 18 45.60 6.75 12.38
N TYR A 19 45.09 6.98 11.16
CA TYR A 19 43.67 7.28 10.94
C TYR A 19 42.87 6.04 11.34
N GLY A 20 42.43 6.02 12.59
CA GLY A 20 41.52 5.00 13.08
C GLY A 20 40.32 4.90 12.14
N ARG A 21 40.06 3.67 11.68
CA ARG A 21 38.86 3.31 10.90
C ARG A 21 37.62 3.66 11.71
N THR A 22 37.16 4.91 11.63
CA THR A 22 35.81 5.27 12.03
C THR A 22 34.88 4.41 11.18
N ALA A 23 34.07 3.60 11.87
CA ALA A 23 33.18 2.66 11.22
C ALA A 23 32.32 3.41 10.18
N PRO A 24 31.91 2.76 9.07
CA PRO A 24 30.85 3.30 8.25
C PRO A 24 29.67 3.56 9.17
N GLN A 25 29.39 4.84 9.42
CA GLN A 25 28.18 5.28 10.12
C GLN A 25 27.06 5.05 9.14
N GLY A 26 26.65 3.79 9.04
CA GLY A 26 25.49 3.33 8.31
C GLY A 26 24.29 3.94 8.99
N TRP A 27 23.98 5.17 8.59
CA TRP A 27 22.69 5.77 8.84
C TRP A 27 21.66 4.80 8.24
N ASN A 28 21.06 4.00 9.11
CA ASN A 28 19.77 3.38 8.84
C ASN A 28 18.74 4.52 8.80
N ALA A 29 18.86 5.39 7.79
CA ALA A 29 17.85 6.33 7.42
C ALA A 29 16.60 5.49 7.19
N LEU A 30 15.61 5.67 8.07
CA LEU A 30 14.40 4.87 8.09
C LEU A 30 13.80 4.92 6.69
N ALA A 31 13.85 3.79 5.97
CA ALA A 31 13.57 3.76 4.54
C ALA A 31 12.16 4.28 4.31
N LEU A 32 12.06 5.49 3.75
CA LEU A 32 10.77 6.14 3.55
C LEU A 32 9.87 5.21 2.75
N PRO A 33 8.63 4.94 3.20
CA PRO A 33 7.69 4.09 2.50
C PRO A 33 7.65 4.47 1.02
N GLN A 34 7.93 3.50 0.15
CA GLN A 34 7.88 3.75 -1.28
C GLN A 34 6.42 3.75 -1.72
N PRO A 35 5.96 4.78 -2.46
CA PRO A 35 4.60 4.78 -2.99
C PRO A 35 4.46 3.63 -3.99
N PRO A 36 3.35 2.86 -3.97
CA PRO A 36 3.09 1.86 -4.98
C PRO A 36 2.82 2.51 -6.34
N THR A 37 3.10 1.82 -7.44
CA THR A 37 2.81 2.32 -8.80
C THR A 37 1.75 1.48 -9.49
N PHE A 38 0.68 2.11 -9.99
CA PHE A 38 -0.39 1.46 -10.72
C PHE A 38 -0.19 1.53 -12.24
N TRP A 39 -0.10 0.36 -12.88
CA TRP A 39 -0.01 0.21 -14.33
C TRP A 39 -1.22 -0.52 -14.95
N GLY A 40 -2.07 -1.14 -14.13
CA GLY A 40 -3.17 -2.01 -14.56
C GLY A 40 -4.37 -1.30 -15.17
N SER A 41 -5.46 -2.05 -15.34
CA SER A 41 -6.78 -1.52 -15.74
C SER A 41 -7.96 -2.26 -15.09
N THR A 42 -7.79 -3.52 -14.72
CA THR A 42 -8.88 -4.40 -14.27
C THR A 42 -9.34 -4.07 -12.85
N LYS A 43 -10.58 -4.45 -12.50
CA LYS A 43 -11.08 -4.35 -11.11
C LYS A 43 -10.17 -5.10 -10.11
N VAL A 44 -9.60 -6.23 -10.49
CA VAL A 44 -8.69 -7.01 -9.61
C VAL A 44 -7.38 -6.26 -9.33
N GLU A 45 -6.76 -5.67 -10.35
CA GLU A 45 -5.56 -4.84 -10.19
C GLU A 45 -5.87 -3.58 -9.38
N ARG A 46 -6.98 -2.89 -9.67
CA ARG A 46 -7.44 -1.69 -8.93
C ARG A 46 -7.63 -1.99 -7.43
N ARG A 47 -8.33 -3.08 -7.09
CA ARG A 47 -8.49 -3.55 -5.70
C ARG A 47 -7.15 -3.88 -5.04
N THR A 48 -6.22 -4.46 -5.78
CA THR A 48 -4.90 -4.87 -5.26
C THR A 48 -4.00 -3.68 -4.99
N PHE A 49 -3.91 -2.73 -5.93
CA PHE A 49 -3.22 -1.47 -5.75
C PHE A 49 -3.78 -0.65 -4.58
N MET A 50 -5.10 -0.57 -4.43
CA MET A 50 -5.70 0.18 -3.31
C MET A 50 -5.35 -0.39 -1.93
N ARG A 51 -5.17 -1.71 -1.79
CA ARG A 51 -4.68 -2.31 -0.53
C ARG A 51 -3.23 -1.90 -0.24
N GLU A 52 -2.35 -1.95 -1.24
CA GLU A 52 -0.95 -1.50 -1.06
C GLU A 52 -0.85 0.02 -0.83
N TYR A 53 -1.70 0.83 -1.47
CA TYR A 53 -1.76 2.27 -1.24
C TYR A 53 -2.27 2.61 0.17
N GLN A 54 -3.30 1.91 0.68
CA GLN A 54 -3.75 2.03 2.07
C GLN A 54 -2.65 1.64 3.07
N LYS A 55 -1.90 0.57 2.80
CA LYS A 55 -0.74 0.15 3.60
C LYS A 55 0.38 1.20 3.59
N TYR A 56 0.70 1.77 2.43
CA TYR A 56 1.62 2.90 2.28
C TYR A 56 1.16 4.11 3.12
N LEU A 57 -0.12 4.50 3.06
CA LEU A 57 -0.67 5.58 3.88
C LEU A 57 -0.56 5.27 5.38
N GLY A 58 -0.82 4.02 5.79
CA GLY A 58 -0.64 3.58 7.17
C GLY A 58 0.81 3.70 7.65
N GLN A 59 1.77 3.33 6.81
CA GLN A 59 3.20 3.50 7.09
C GLN A 59 3.58 4.99 7.19
N ILE A 60 3.18 5.83 6.23
CA ILE A 60 3.39 7.29 6.25
C ILE A 60 2.76 7.93 7.50
N ASN A 61 1.58 7.46 7.91
CA ASN A 61 0.92 7.96 9.11
C ASN A 61 1.66 7.56 10.41
N ALA A 62 2.26 6.38 10.45
CA ALA A 62 3.10 5.94 11.57
C ALA A 62 4.43 6.74 11.70
N LEU A 63 4.86 7.44 10.64
CA LEU A 63 6.02 8.33 10.67
C LEU A 63 5.71 9.76 11.17
N GLN A 64 4.46 10.04 11.54
CA GLN A 64 4.09 11.35 12.07
C GLN A 64 4.58 11.48 13.53
N CYS A 65 5.28 12.58 13.81
CA CYS A 65 5.79 12.95 15.13
C CYS A 65 5.59 14.45 15.36
N ASN A 66 5.74 14.89 16.61
CA ASN A 66 5.61 16.30 16.97
C ASN A 66 6.67 17.14 16.25
N GLY A 67 6.26 17.86 15.19
CA GLY A 67 7.14 18.65 14.32
C GLY A 67 7.47 18.02 12.96
N SER A 68 7.11 16.75 12.70
CA SER A 68 7.35 16.11 11.39
C SER A 68 6.13 15.31 10.93
N ARG A 69 5.54 15.71 9.79
CA ARG A 69 4.41 15.03 9.17
C ARG A 69 4.71 14.79 7.69
N PRO A 70 5.20 13.59 7.32
CA PRO A 70 5.56 13.31 5.93
C PRO A 70 4.35 13.42 4.99
N PHE A 71 4.56 14.01 3.82
CA PHE A 71 3.51 14.14 2.82
C PHE A 71 3.29 12.81 2.10
N ALA A 72 2.04 12.37 2.01
CA ALA A 72 1.67 11.23 1.19
C ALA A 72 1.58 11.64 -0.30
N ILE A 73 2.13 10.82 -1.18
CA ILE A 73 1.93 10.97 -2.64
C ILE A 73 0.47 10.66 -2.98
N THR A 74 -0.15 11.49 -3.83
CA THR A 74 -1.56 11.33 -4.21
C THR A 74 -1.76 10.11 -5.11
N VAL A 75 -2.96 9.52 -5.06
CA VAL A 75 -3.28 8.30 -5.83
C VAL A 75 -3.03 8.46 -7.34
N SER A 76 -3.21 9.67 -7.88
CA SER A 76 -3.04 9.96 -9.31
C SER A 76 -1.59 10.25 -9.71
N ALA A 77 -0.70 10.52 -8.75
CA ALA A 77 0.75 10.58 -8.96
C ALA A 77 1.39 9.18 -8.86
N CYS A 78 0.76 8.27 -8.11
CA CYS A 78 1.06 6.83 -8.08
C CYS A 78 0.66 6.06 -9.36
N MET A 79 0.12 6.72 -10.40
CA MET A 79 -0.29 6.06 -11.65
C MET A 79 0.77 6.20 -12.74
N GLY A 80 1.04 5.10 -13.44
CA GLY A 80 1.86 5.11 -14.65
C GLY A 80 1.29 6.05 -15.72
N PRO A 81 2.10 6.88 -16.42
CA PRO A 81 1.60 7.92 -17.33
C PRO A 81 0.68 7.40 -18.44
N PHE A 82 0.98 6.22 -18.98
CA PHE A 82 0.15 5.57 -20.00
C PHE A 82 -1.22 5.17 -19.44
N SER A 83 -1.22 4.44 -18.31
CA SER A 83 -2.44 3.94 -17.68
C SER A 83 -3.34 5.09 -17.21
N LYS A 84 -2.75 6.15 -16.62
CA LYS A 84 -3.47 7.38 -16.24
C LYS A 84 -4.19 8.02 -17.43
N ARG A 85 -3.50 8.23 -18.55
CA ARG A 85 -4.08 8.80 -19.78
C ARG A 85 -5.16 7.91 -20.38
N ARG A 86 -4.94 6.60 -20.45
CA ARG A 86 -5.92 5.63 -20.96
C ARG A 86 -7.21 5.66 -20.13
N ILE A 87 -7.10 5.60 -18.80
CA ILE A 87 -8.26 5.56 -17.91
C ILE A 87 -9.02 6.89 -17.94
N ALA A 88 -8.30 8.02 -17.95
CA ALA A 88 -8.91 9.35 -18.11
C ALA A 88 -9.80 9.41 -19.37
N LEU A 89 -9.25 8.98 -20.51
CA LEU A 89 -9.95 9.00 -21.80
C LEU A 89 -11.11 8.00 -21.89
N PHE A 90 -10.90 6.73 -21.50
CA PHE A 90 -11.86 5.66 -21.76
C PHE A 90 -12.87 5.41 -20.62
N ASP A 91 -12.47 5.59 -19.35
CA ASP A 91 -13.34 5.32 -18.20
C ASP A 91 -14.02 6.59 -17.67
N LEU A 92 -13.34 7.74 -17.75
CA LEU A 92 -13.78 9.01 -17.17
C LEU A 92 -14.15 10.07 -18.22
N ASN A 93 -13.95 9.77 -19.51
CA ASN A 93 -14.26 10.64 -20.66
C ASN A 93 -13.77 12.10 -20.49
N CYS A 94 -12.59 12.27 -19.90
CA CYS A 94 -12.02 13.57 -19.54
C CYS A 94 -10.50 13.55 -19.72
N ASP A 95 -9.85 14.69 -19.92
CA ASP A 95 -8.38 14.70 -19.93
C ASP A 95 -7.81 14.58 -18.50
N HIS A 96 -6.71 13.81 -18.40
CA HIS A 96 -6.04 13.47 -17.16
C HIS A 96 -5.51 14.66 -16.32
N HIS A 97 -5.42 15.87 -16.89
CA HIS A 97 -5.06 17.09 -16.17
C HIS A 97 -6.22 17.73 -15.40
N PHE A 98 -7.48 17.47 -15.80
CA PHE A 98 -8.66 18.06 -15.16
C PHE A 98 -9.28 17.17 -14.06
N ILE A 99 -8.98 15.87 -14.07
CA ILE A 99 -9.51 14.89 -13.11
C ILE A 99 -8.85 15.09 -11.74
N THR A 100 -9.66 15.46 -10.75
CA THR A 100 -9.27 15.73 -9.37
C THR A 100 -8.81 14.47 -8.63
N SER A 101 -8.07 14.64 -7.52
CA SER A 101 -7.62 13.49 -6.72
C SER A 101 -8.78 12.67 -6.15
N ASP A 102 -9.92 13.30 -5.84
CA ASP A 102 -11.09 12.62 -5.28
C ASP A 102 -11.87 11.83 -6.34
N GLU A 103 -11.93 12.32 -7.59
CA GLU A 103 -12.45 11.54 -8.72
C GLU A 103 -11.59 10.31 -8.99
N TRP A 104 -10.25 10.43 -8.95
CA TRP A 104 -9.35 9.28 -9.05
C TRP A 104 -9.57 8.28 -7.90
N VAL A 105 -9.72 8.74 -6.66
CA VAL A 105 -10.04 7.87 -5.50
C VAL A 105 -11.41 7.20 -5.68
N THR A 106 -12.40 7.91 -6.20
CA THR A 106 -13.76 7.40 -6.45
C THR A 106 -13.74 6.31 -7.53
N TRP A 107 -13.04 6.54 -8.64
CA TRP A 107 -12.80 5.52 -9.66
C TRP A 107 -12.08 4.30 -9.07
N PHE A 108 -11.02 4.47 -8.28
CA PHE A 108 -10.37 3.32 -7.63
C PHE A 108 -11.30 2.56 -6.66
N LYS A 109 -12.20 3.26 -5.95
CA LYS A 109 -13.18 2.67 -5.02
C LYS A 109 -14.27 1.86 -5.73
N SER A 110 -14.74 2.26 -6.91
CA SER A 110 -15.77 1.47 -7.65
C SER A 110 -15.28 0.10 -8.14
N ALA A 111 -13.99 -0.21 -7.98
CA ALA A 111 -13.48 -1.58 -8.17
C ALA A 111 -13.92 -2.56 -7.06
N PHE A 112 -14.37 -2.04 -5.90
CA PHE A 112 -14.89 -2.81 -4.77
C PHE A 112 -16.42 -2.98 -4.83
N GLU A 113 -17.10 -2.25 -5.71
CA GLU A 113 -18.52 -2.47 -6.02
C GLU A 113 -18.63 -3.73 -6.90
N GLU A 114 -19.39 -4.72 -6.42
CA GLU A 114 -19.68 -5.93 -7.18
C GLU A 114 -20.58 -5.61 -8.38
N ASP A 115 -20.30 -6.25 -9.52
CA ASP A 115 -21.18 -6.11 -10.67
C ASP A 115 -22.51 -6.84 -10.41
N LEU A 116 -23.60 -6.36 -10.99
CA LEU A 116 -24.93 -6.99 -10.87
C LEU A 116 -24.92 -8.48 -11.27
N GLN A 117 -23.97 -8.87 -12.13
CA GLN A 117 -23.75 -10.25 -12.56
C GLN A 117 -23.05 -11.11 -11.49
N ASP A 118 -22.09 -10.56 -10.74
CA ASP A 118 -21.46 -11.24 -9.61
C ASP A 118 -22.50 -11.48 -8.50
N LEU A 119 -23.38 -10.49 -8.26
CA LEU A 119 -24.46 -10.60 -7.28
C LEU A 119 -25.49 -11.67 -7.66
N ASP A 120 -25.86 -11.83 -8.94
CA ASP A 120 -26.76 -12.92 -9.36
C ASP A 120 -26.08 -14.29 -9.25
N VAL A 121 -24.79 -14.41 -9.60
CA VAL A 121 -24.01 -15.64 -9.39
C VAL A 121 -23.95 -16.01 -7.90
N LEU A 122 -23.70 -15.03 -7.03
CA LEU A 122 -23.70 -15.20 -5.58
C LEU A 122 -25.08 -15.62 -5.07
N LYS A 123 -26.15 -14.96 -5.52
CA LYS A 123 -27.55 -15.29 -5.20
C LYS A 123 -27.92 -16.70 -5.64
N GLN A 124 -27.60 -17.10 -6.87
CA GLN A 124 -27.84 -18.45 -7.36
C GLN A 124 -27.06 -19.51 -6.56
N ARG A 125 -25.81 -19.21 -6.19
CA ARG A 125 -24.98 -20.09 -5.35
C ARG A 125 -25.56 -20.20 -3.93
N LEU A 126 -26.02 -19.09 -3.36
CA LEU A 126 -26.67 -19.04 -2.05
C LEU A 126 -28.00 -19.82 -2.05
N GLN A 127 -28.84 -19.65 -3.08
CA GLN A 127 -30.09 -20.41 -3.25
C GLN A 127 -29.86 -21.92 -3.44
N ARG A 128 -28.76 -22.33 -4.08
CA ARG A 128 -28.39 -23.75 -4.19
C ARG A 128 -27.81 -24.32 -2.90
N ALA A 129 -27.07 -23.53 -2.13
CA ALA A 129 -26.45 -23.94 -0.88
C ALA A 129 -27.44 -23.96 0.31
N ILE A 130 -28.32 -22.96 0.40
CA ILE A 130 -29.36 -22.89 1.42
C ILE A 130 -30.60 -23.64 0.94
N ARG A 131 -30.61 -24.95 1.16
CA ARG A 131 -31.85 -25.73 1.15
C ARG A 131 -32.64 -25.42 2.43
N PHE A 132 -33.55 -24.45 2.36
CA PHE A 132 -34.64 -24.38 3.33
C PHE A 132 -35.51 -25.63 3.18
N ASP A 133 -35.57 -26.44 4.23
CA ASP A 133 -36.49 -27.59 4.26
C ASP A 133 -37.92 -27.08 4.50
N THR A 134 -38.60 -26.77 3.40
CA THR A 134 -39.99 -26.26 3.38
C THR A 134 -41.01 -27.29 3.86
N LYS A 135 -40.60 -28.52 4.20
CA LYS A 135 -41.45 -29.50 4.89
C LYS A 135 -41.51 -29.28 6.40
N ILE A 136 -40.58 -28.54 6.98
CA ILE A 136 -40.63 -28.16 8.40
C ILE A 136 -41.39 -26.85 8.52
N LEU A 137 -42.71 -26.97 8.54
CA LEU A 137 -43.67 -25.85 8.46
C LEU A 137 -43.87 -25.08 9.77
N ASP A 138 -43.27 -25.53 10.88
CA ASP A 138 -43.49 -24.94 12.20
C ASP A 138 -42.23 -25.00 13.10
N ALA A 139 -42.11 -24.00 13.98
CA ALA A 139 -41.00 -23.81 14.90
C ALA A 139 -41.16 -24.58 16.22
N GLU A 140 -42.39 -24.77 16.74
CA GLU A 140 -42.62 -25.54 17.97
C GLU A 140 -42.23 -27.01 17.80
N SER A 141 -42.47 -27.57 16.59
CA SER A 141 -42.10 -28.93 16.21
C SER A 141 -40.61 -29.30 16.39
N ARG A 142 -39.69 -28.32 16.36
CA ARG A 142 -38.25 -28.58 16.55
C ARG A 142 -37.86 -28.74 18.02
N VAL A 143 -38.43 -27.92 18.90
CA VAL A 143 -38.14 -27.95 20.34
C VAL A 143 -38.73 -29.21 20.98
N GLY A 144 -39.94 -29.61 20.56
CA GLY A 144 -40.57 -30.84 21.04
C GLY A 144 -39.72 -32.10 20.80
N ARG A 145 -39.14 -32.27 19.60
CA ARG A 145 -38.28 -33.44 19.32
C ARG A 145 -36.98 -33.46 20.12
N MET A 146 -36.40 -32.30 20.43
CA MET A 146 -35.20 -32.23 21.27
C MET A 146 -35.50 -32.60 22.74
N LEU A 147 -36.72 -32.33 23.22
CA LEU A 147 -37.17 -32.76 24.55
C LEU A 147 -37.48 -34.27 24.60
N ASP A 148 -38.13 -34.80 23.57
CA ASP A 148 -38.40 -36.25 23.46
C ASP A 148 -37.10 -37.07 23.44
N GLU A 149 -36.10 -36.68 22.64
CA GLU A 149 -34.81 -37.39 22.59
C GLU A 149 -34.01 -37.31 23.90
N LEU A 150 -34.23 -36.28 24.72
CA LEU A 150 -33.61 -36.16 26.06
C LEU A 150 -34.33 -36.99 27.13
N SER A 151 -35.52 -37.51 26.83
CA SER A 151 -36.40 -38.23 27.76
C SER A 151 -36.27 -39.75 27.72
N ARG A 152 -35.35 -40.29 26.90
CA ARG A 152 -35.23 -41.71 26.55
C ARG A 152 -33.94 -42.37 27.03
#